data_AF-A0A371LQZ7-F1
#
_entry.id   AF-A0A371LQZ7-F1
#
_cell.length_a   1.000
_cell.length_b   1.000
_cell.length_c   1.000
_cell.angle_alpha   90.00
_cell.angle_beta   90.00
_cell.angle_gamma   90.00
#
_symmetry.space_group_name_H-M   'P 1'
#
loop_
_entity.id
_entity.type
_entity.pdbx_description
1 polymer ?
#
loop_
_entity_poly.entity_id
_entity_poly.type
_entity_poly.pdbx_seq_one_letter_code
_entity_poly.pdbx_strand_id
1 'polypeptide(L)' 'GSTTIAVLDELDATSLDLTGIELSEGVPLTRIRGGPADETLLVTKAGSFGEPTTIVNCLDFIGTR' A
#
# COMPACT_ATOMS: atom_id res chain seq x y z
N GLY A 1 7.85 -4.91 0.67
CA GLY A 1 9.16 -5.52 0.97
C GLY A 1 9.86 -4.74 2.06
N SER A 2 11.19 -4.76 2.14
CA SER A 2 11.99 -4.00 3.13
C SER A 2 11.65 -2.50 3.14
N THR A 3 11.52 -1.87 1.98
CA THR A 3 11.09 -0.46 1.84
C THR A 3 9.72 -0.20 2.47
N THR A 4 8.80 -1.16 2.41
CA THR A 4 7.46 -1.04 3.01
C THR A 4 7.53 -1.06 4.53
N ILE A 5 8.39 -1.92 5.09
CA ILE A 5 8.61 -2.03 6.53
C ILE A 5 9.24 -0.74 7.04
N ALA A 6 10.36 -0.30 6.45
CA ALA A 6 11.04 0.94 6.86
C ALA A 6 10.17 2.21 6.77
N VAL A 7 9.24 2.29 5.81
CA VAL A 7 8.28 3.40 5.72
C VAL A 7 7.17 3.30 6.77
N LEU A 8 6.77 2.09 7.17
CA LEU A 8 5.77 1.91 8.23
C LEU A 8 6.36 2.12 9.63
N ASP A 9 7.60 1.70 9.85
CA ASP A 9 8.35 1.93 11.08
C ASP A 9 8.54 3.44 11.34
N GLU A 10 8.96 4.20 10.32
CA GLU A 10 9.12 5.68 10.37
C GLU A 10 7.77 6.41 10.51
N LEU A 11 6.65 5.75 10.23
CA LEU A 11 5.29 6.28 10.37
C LEU A 11 4.58 5.77 11.64
N ASP A 12 5.29 5.19 12.62
CA ASP A 12 4.74 4.61 13.87
C ASP A 12 3.54 3.65 13.63
N ALA A 13 3.51 2.98 12.48
CA ALA A 13 2.38 2.16 12.07
C ALA A 13 2.39 0.79 12.77
N THR A 14 1.28 0.47 13.43
CA THR A 14 1.13 -0.72 14.28
C THR A 14 0.58 -1.94 13.56
N SER A 15 -0.21 -1.75 12.49
CA SER A 15 -0.66 -2.82 11.59
C SER A 15 -1.11 -2.28 10.22
N LEU A 16 -1.50 -3.19 9.33
CA LEU A 16 -2.24 -2.90 8.11
C LEU A 16 -3.55 -3.69 8.10
N ASP A 17 -4.68 -3.02 7.87
CA ASP A 17 -5.94 -3.69 7.55
C ASP A 17 -5.96 -4.03 6.05
N LEU A 18 -6.33 -5.26 5.69
CA LEU A 18 -6.64 -5.62 4.31
C LEU A 18 -8.03 -5.10 3.94
N THR A 19 -8.15 -4.36 2.84
CA THR A 19 -9.46 -3.86 2.36
C THR A 19 -10.29 -4.93 1.63
N GLY A 20 -9.71 -6.11 1.38
CA GLY A 20 -10.29 -7.13 0.50
C GLY A 20 -10.17 -6.82 -0.99
N ILE A 21 -9.59 -5.67 -1.37
CA ILE A 21 -9.34 -5.28 -2.76
C ILE A 21 -7.88 -5.54 -3.12
N GLU A 22 -7.68 -6.20 -4.26
CA GLU A 22 -6.40 -6.35 -4.94
C GLU A 22 -6.45 -5.59 -6.27
N LEU A 23 -5.43 -4.76 -6.54
CA LEU A 23 -5.42 -3.87 -7.73
C LEU A 23 -4.71 -4.52 -8.94
N SER A 24 -3.84 -5.48 -8.67
CA SER A 24 -3.08 -6.29 -9.62
C SER A 24 -2.50 -7.49 -8.85
N GLU A 25 -2.11 -8.57 -9.51
CA GLU A 25 -1.61 -9.78 -8.85
C GLU A 25 -0.42 -9.47 -7.91
N GLY A 26 -0.58 -9.78 -6.62
CA GLY A 26 0.41 -9.48 -5.57
C GLY A 26 0.45 -8.01 -5.14
N VAL A 27 -0.61 -7.24 -5.41
CA VAL A 27 -0.70 -5.78 -5.18
C VAL A 27 -1.98 -5.43 -4.42
N PRO A 28 -2.04 -5.73 -3.10
CA PRO A 28 -3.21 -5.46 -2.27
C PRO A 28 -3.37 -3.96 -1.95
N LEU A 29 -4.62 -3.51 -1.89
CA LEU A 29 -5.00 -2.27 -1.24
C LEU A 29 -5.21 -2.53 0.26
N THR A 30 -4.49 -1.77 1.07
CA THR A 30 -4.47 -1.88 2.53
C THR A 30 -4.76 -0.53 3.17
N ARG A 31 -4.94 -0.51 4.49
CA ARG A 31 -5.11 0.71 5.26
C ARG A 31 -4.17 0.71 6.47
N ILE A 32 -3.47 1.82 6.68
CA ILE A 32 -2.54 2.00 7.79
C ILE A 32 -3.30 2.08 9.12
N ARG A 33 -2.71 1.50 10.18
CA ARG A 33 -3.23 1.57 11.55
C ARG A 33 -2.22 2.16 12.53
N GLY A 34 -2.61 3.22 13.22
CA GLY A 34 -1.76 3.93 14.17
C GLY A 34 -0.76 4.88 13.51
N GLY A 35 -0.02 5.61 14.36
CA GLY A 35 0.92 6.64 13.94
C GLY A 35 0.26 7.88 13.29
N PRO A 36 1.05 8.85 12.80
CA PRO A 36 0.55 10.03 12.09
C PRO A 36 -0.18 9.75 10.77
N ALA A 37 -0.19 8.50 10.28
CA ALA A 37 -0.80 8.08 9.01
C ALA A 37 -2.01 7.14 9.17
N ASP A 38 -2.60 7.03 10.36
CA ASP A 38 -3.78 6.18 10.62
C ASP A 38 -4.96 6.43 9.65
N GLU A 39 -5.78 5.40 9.42
CA GLU A 39 -6.81 5.29 8.36
C GLU A 39 -6.32 5.53 6.90
N THR A 40 -5.06 5.91 6.63
CA THR A 40 -4.59 6.21 5.26
C THR A 40 -4.57 4.96 4.37
N LEU A 41 -5.01 5.10 3.12
CA LEU A 41 -4.92 4.03 2.13
C LEU A 41 -3.47 3.82 1.68
N LEU A 42 -3.00 2.56 1.71
CA LEU A 42 -1.66 2.16 1.29
C LEU A 42 -1.76 1.01 0.30
N VAL A 43 -1.07 1.14 -0.84
CA VAL A 43 -0.79 0.00 -1.73
C VAL A 43 0.64 -0.45 -1.49
N THR A 44 0.83 -1.76 -1.39
CA THR A 44 2.16 -2.38 -1.27
C THR A 44 2.42 -3.29 -2.45
N LYS A 45 3.68 -3.37 -2.90
CA LYS A 45 4.11 -4.19 -4.03
C LYS A 45 5.36 -4.98 -3.65
N ALA A 46 5.42 -6.27 -4.02
CA ALA A 46 6.68 -6.98 -4.07
C ALA A 46 7.53 -6.46 -5.24
N GLY A 47 8.86 -6.48 -5.11
CA GLY A 47 9.76 -5.86 -6.11
C GLY A 47 9.53 -6.39 -7.53
N SER A 48 9.40 -7.72 -7.65
CA SER A 48 9.26 -8.48 -8.88
C SER A 48 7.82 -8.65 -9.41
N PHE A 49 6.80 -8.07 -8.77
CA PHE A 49 5.39 -8.26 -9.13
C PHE A 49 4.83 -7.07 -9.94
N GLY A 50 3.82 -7.33 -10.77
CA GLY A 50 3.14 -6.32 -11.58
C GLY A 50 3.88 -5.92 -12.86
N GLU A 51 3.14 -5.26 -13.75
CA GLU A 51 3.57 -4.78 -15.05
C GLU A 51 4.21 -3.38 -14.98
N PRO A 52 4.89 -2.89 -16.05
CA PRO A 52 5.48 -1.55 -16.09
C PRO A 52 4.52 -0.39 -15.77
N THR A 53 3.20 -0.58 -15.96
CA THR A 53 2.15 0.40 -15.67
C THR A 53 1.55 0.28 -14.26
N THR A 54 1.80 -0.81 -13.53
CA THR A 54 1.09 -1.12 -12.26
C THR A 54 1.16 0.01 -11.23
N ILE A 55 2.29 0.70 -11.09
CA ILE A 55 2.42 1.81 -10.13
C ILE A 55 1.53 3.00 -10.51
N VAL A 56 1.45 3.36 -11.80
CA VAL A 56 0.59 4.46 -12.28
C VAL A 56 -0.87 4.11 -12.06
N ASN A 57 -1.28 2.90 -12.44
CA ASN A 57 -2.66 2.42 -12.24
C ASN A 57 -3.08 2.45 -10.75
N CYS A 58 -2.15 2.18 -9.83
CA CYS A 58 -2.42 2.28 -8.38
C CYS A 58 -2.55 3.73 -7.91
N LEU A 59 -1.75 4.65 -8.45
CA LEU A 59 -1.86 6.08 -8.13
C LEU A 59 -3.18 6.66 -8.66
N ASP A 60 -3.59 6.31 -9.88
CA ASP A 60 -4.88 6.71 -10.46
C ASP A 60 -6.06 6.19 -9.64
N PHE A 61 -5.99 4.94 -9.13
CA PHE A 61 -7.02 4.36 -8.28
C PHE A 61 -7.15 5.05 -6.91
N ILE A 62 -6.04 5.41 -6.27
CA ILE A 62 -6.06 6.08 -4.96
C ILE A 62 -6.41 7.56 -5.10
N GLY A 63 -5.80 8.26 -6.06
CA GLY A 63 -5.97 9.71 -6.27
C GLY A 63 -7.32 10.14 -6.83
N THR A 64 -8.24 9.20 -7.08
CA THR A 64 -9.62 9.46 -7.53
C THR A 64 -10.69 9.10 -6.48
N ARG A 65 -10.29 8.96 -5.20
CA ARG A 65 -11.17 8.65 -4.06
C ARG A 65 -10.94 9.56 -2.86
#